data_AF-A0A662X3E2-F1
#
_entry.id   AF-A0A662X3E2-F1
#
_cell.length_a   1.000
_cell.length_b   1.000
_cell.length_c   1.000
_cell.angle_alpha   90.00
_cell.angle_beta   90.00
_cell.angle_gamma   90.00
#
_symmetry.space_group_name_H-M   'P 1'
#
loop_
_entity.id
_entity.type
_entity.pdbx_description
1 polymer ?
#
loop_
_entity_poly.entity_id
_entity_poly.type
_entity_poly.pdbx_seq_one_letter_code
_entity_poly.pdbx_strand_id
1 'polypeptide(L)'
;SDMHTSMGFNPSGKTLVVTLVSNSFVCYDVETKGLSDWYRQNYERFPKALMDGRNVKGMTFDPANPDFLYLYSQASLYQINMGKQQDGFAKSPPKKSRRGRAMSMGTESDSKNASEGELVTLEDGFCRVINRYRPLSFVDFVGENELIIVETPWLKVLSRLPGALHRHKYGK
;
A
#
# COMPACT_ATOMS: atom_id res chain seq x y z
N SER A 1 -13.70 -18.58 -9.54
CA SER A 1 -14.10 -17.44 -8.72
C SER A 1 -13.21 -17.45 -7.50
N ASP A 2 -12.38 -16.43 -7.31
CA ASP A 2 -11.53 -16.33 -6.12
C ASP A 2 -12.38 -15.88 -4.92
N MET A 3 -11.99 -16.30 -3.71
CA MET A 3 -12.67 -15.90 -2.48
C MET A 3 -12.47 -14.41 -2.21
N HIS A 4 -13.54 -13.74 -1.76
CA HIS A 4 -13.52 -12.32 -1.39
C HIS A 4 -12.92 -12.14 0.01
N THR A 5 -12.10 -11.11 0.20
CA THR A 5 -11.47 -10.78 1.50
C THR A 5 -12.09 -9.56 2.17
N SER A 6 -12.48 -8.55 1.39
CA SER A 6 -13.19 -7.36 1.88
C SER A 6 -13.95 -6.69 0.72
N MET A 7 -14.91 -5.84 1.04
CA MET A 7 -15.63 -5.06 0.05
C MET A 7 -16.05 -3.70 0.62
N GLY A 8 -16.17 -2.70 -0.24
CA GLY A 8 -16.57 -1.35 0.16
C GLY A 8 -17.11 -0.56 -1.02
N PHE A 9 -18.14 0.24 -0.77
CA PHE A 9 -18.62 1.21 -1.75
C PHE A 9 -17.70 2.43 -1.73
N ASN A 10 -17.39 2.94 -2.92
CA ASN A 10 -16.72 4.23 -3.03
C ASN A 10 -17.63 5.33 -2.45
N PRO A 11 -17.09 6.50 -2.05
CA PRO A 11 -17.89 7.55 -1.41
C PRO A 11 -19.05 8.08 -2.27
N SER A 12 -18.97 7.96 -3.60
CA SER A 12 -20.07 8.33 -4.49
C SER A 12 -21.20 7.29 -4.59
N GLY A 13 -21.01 6.09 -4.02
CA GLY A 13 -21.98 4.99 -4.00
C GLY A 13 -22.15 4.23 -5.32
N LYS A 14 -21.48 4.66 -6.39
CA LYS A 14 -21.66 4.11 -7.75
C LYS A 14 -20.78 2.90 -8.04
N THR A 15 -19.66 2.78 -7.33
CA THR A 15 -18.67 1.73 -7.56
C THR A 15 -18.51 0.90 -6.29
N LEU A 16 -18.71 -0.41 -6.42
CA LEU A 16 -18.38 -1.39 -5.38
C LEU A 16 -17.00 -1.98 -5.67
N VAL A 17 -16.07 -1.83 -4.74
CA VAL A 17 -14.75 -2.46 -4.81
C VAL A 17 -14.76 -3.73 -3.96
N VAL A 18 -14.23 -4.82 -4.52
CA VAL A 18 -14.13 -6.13 -3.85
C VAL A 18 -12.70 -6.63 -3.94
N THR A 19 -12.02 -6.84 -2.82
CA THR A 19 -10.69 -7.45 -2.80
C THR A 19 -10.77 -8.97 -2.77
N LEU A 20 -9.79 -9.62 -3.38
CA LEU A 20 -9.73 -11.07 -3.53
C LEU A 20 -8.53 -11.63 -2.76
N VAL A 21 -8.57 -12.94 -2.48
CA VAL A 21 -7.44 -13.66 -1.86
C VAL A 21 -6.17 -13.70 -2.70
N SER A 22 -6.29 -13.46 -4.02
CA SER A 22 -5.18 -13.38 -4.97
C SER A 22 -4.42 -12.05 -4.93
N ASN A 23 -4.64 -11.21 -3.92
CA ASN A 23 -4.09 -9.85 -3.82
C ASN A 23 -4.40 -8.99 -5.06
N SER A 24 -5.59 -9.20 -5.59
CA SER A 24 -6.21 -8.36 -6.61
C SER A 24 -7.51 -7.78 -6.07
N PHE A 25 -8.15 -6.92 -6.84
CA PHE A 25 -9.47 -6.39 -6.53
C PHE A 25 -10.24 -6.17 -7.82
N VAL A 26 -11.56 -6.23 -7.74
CA VAL A 26 -12.47 -6.02 -8.85
C VAL A 26 -13.35 -4.82 -8.51
N CYS A 27 -13.68 -4.00 -9.50
CA CYS A 27 -14.62 -2.91 -9.32
C CYS A 27 -15.88 -3.16 -10.14
N TYR A 28 -17.03 -3.07 -9.48
CA TYR A 28 -18.35 -3.21 -10.08
C TYR A 28 -19.04 -1.87 -10.11
N ASP A 29 -19.74 -1.59 -11.21
CA ASP A 29 -20.69 -0.50 -11.30
C ASP A 29 -22.05 -1.02 -10.77
N VAL A 30 -22.55 -0.34 -9.73
CA VAL A 30 -23.71 -0.78 -8.95
C VAL A 30 -25.01 -0.73 -9.77
N GLU A 31 -25.13 0.27 -10.64
CA GLU A 31 -26.33 0.50 -11.46
C GLU A 31 -26.43 -0.52 -12.60
N THR A 32 -25.31 -0.74 -13.30
CA THR A 32 -25.24 -1.68 -14.42
C THR A 32 -25.07 -3.13 -13.98
N LYS A 33 -24.82 -3.37 -12.68
CA LYS A 33 -24.63 -4.72 -12.08
C LYS A 33 -23.53 -5.52 -12.77
N GLY A 34 -22.49 -4.84 -13.23
CA GLY A 34 -21.39 -5.43 -13.98
C GLY A 34 -20.05 -4.83 -13.59
N LEU A 35 -18.98 -5.27 -14.23
CA LEU A 35 -17.66 -4.63 -14.07
C LEU A 35 -17.76 -3.14 -14.42
N SER A 36 -17.10 -2.28 -13.66
CA SER A 36 -17.03 -0.87 -13.98
C SER A 36 -16.12 -0.63 -15.18
N ASP A 37 -16.37 0.43 -15.94
CA ASP A 37 -15.51 0.81 -17.06
C ASP A 37 -14.08 1.13 -16.60
N TRP A 38 -13.96 1.73 -15.41
CA TRP A 38 -12.65 1.97 -14.79
C TRP A 38 -11.87 0.66 -14.62
N TYR A 39 -12.49 -0.40 -14.11
CA TYR A 39 -11.81 -1.68 -13.94
C TYR A 39 -11.39 -2.28 -15.28
N ARG A 40 -12.29 -2.29 -16.27
CA ARG A 40 -11.99 -2.81 -17.62
C ARG A 40 -10.82 -2.09 -18.28
N GLN A 41 -10.63 -0.80 -18.01
CA GLN A 41 -9.53 0.00 -18.57
C GLN A 41 -8.21 -0.17 -17.80
N ASN A 42 -8.26 -0.53 -16.51
CA ASN A 42 -7.09 -0.49 -15.63
C ASN A 42 -6.63 -1.86 -15.11
N TYR A 43 -7.36 -2.95 -15.35
CA TYR A 43 -7.05 -4.27 -14.76
C TYR A 43 -5.62 -4.77 -15.07
N GLU A 44 -5.06 -4.43 -16.24
CA GLU A 44 -3.69 -4.82 -16.61
C GLU A 44 -2.60 -4.00 -15.91
N ARG A 45 -2.94 -2.82 -15.39
CA ARG A 45 -2.01 -1.90 -14.71
C ARG A 45 -1.85 -2.20 -13.23
N PHE A 46 -2.41 -3.31 -12.75
CA PHE A 46 -2.43 -3.63 -11.34
C PHE A 46 -1.00 -3.73 -10.78
N PRO A 47 -0.74 -3.17 -9.59
CA PRO A 47 0.62 -3.03 -9.11
C PRO A 47 1.16 -4.41 -8.74
N LYS A 48 2.28 -4.82 -9.35
CA LYS A 48 2.94 -6.10 -9.00
C LYS A 48 3.28 -6.18 -7.51
N ALA A 49 3.66 -5.06 -6.91
CA ALA A 49 3.92 -4.95 -5.47
C ALA A 49 2.71 -5.28 -4.57
N LEU A 50 1.48 -5.13 -5.08
CA LEU A 50 0.26 -5.59 -4.40
C LEU A 50 0.10 -7.11 -4.59
N MET A 51 0.16 -7.58 -5.83
CA MET A 51 -0.04 -8.99 -6.18
C MET A 51 0.99 -9.92 -5.52
N ASP A 52 2.27 -9.55 -5.58
CA ASP A 52 3.39 -10.29 -4.98
C ASP A 52 3.53 -10.04 -3.46
N GLY A 53 2.67 -9.17 -2.91
CA GLY A 53 2.71 -8.73 -1.53
C GLY A 53 2.11 -9.72 -0.53
N ARG A 54 1.97 -9.26 0.72
CA ARG A 54 1.23 -10.00 1.76
C ARG A 54 -0.26 -9.82 1.56
N ASN A 55 -1.03 -10.82 2.00
CA ASN A 55 -2.49 -10.81 1.89
C ASN A 55 -3.11 -9.49 2.35
N VAL A 56 -3.90 -8.87 1.46
CA VAL A 56 -4.70 -7.68 1.77
C VAL A 56 -5.67 -8.03 2.89
N LYS A 57 -5.70 -7.19 3.93
CA LYS A 57 -6.52 -7.37 5.13
C LYS A 57 -7.77 -6.49 5.14
N GLY A 58 -7.72 -5.34 4.47
CA GLY A 58 -8.83 -4.42 4.41
C GLY A 58 -8.59 -3.28 3.44
N MET A 59 -9.62 -2.43 3.33
CA MET A 59 -9.65 -1.25 2.49
C MET A 59 -10.33 -0.08 3.17
N THR A 60 -10.04 1.13 2.73
CA THR A 60 -10.79 2.35 3.05
C THR A 60 -10.69 3.34 1.88
N PHE A 61 -11.62 4.28 1.78
CA PHE A 61 -11.59 5.35 0.79
C PHE A 61 -11.29 6.68 1.48
N ASP A 62 -10.59 7.57 0.78
CA ASP A 62 -10.37 8.92 1.28
C ASP A 62 -11.68 9.73 1.18
N PRO A 63 -12.26 10.17 2.31
CA PRO A 63 -13.49 10.96 2.30
C PRO A 63 -13.30 12.35 1.69
N ALA A 64 -12.09 12.93 1.76
CA ALA A 64 -11.78 14.23 1.15
C ALA A 64 -11.49 14.09 -0.36
N ASN A 65 -10.99 12.93 -0.79
CA ASN A 65 -10.67 12.65 -2.20
C ASN A 65 -11.24 11.28 -2.60
N PRO A 66 -12.51 11.20 -3.03
CA PRO A 66 -13.19 9.93 -3.34
C PRO A 66 -12.55 9.06 -4.43
N ASP A 67 -11.62 9.62 -5.18
CA ASP A 67 -10.83 8.94 -6.19
C ASP A 67 -9.68 8.10 -5.58
N PHE A 68 -9.33 8.26 -4.31
CA PHE A 68 -8.29 7.47 -3.68
C PHE A 68 -8.84 6.29 -2.87
N LEU A 69 -8.40 5.10 -3.25
CA LEU A 69 -8.61 3.85 -2.52
C LEU A 69 -7.33 3.49 -1.77
N TYR A 70 -7.46 3.15 -0.50
CA TYR A 70 -6.38 2.62 0.31
C TYR A 70 -6.63 1.13 0.57
N LEU A 71 -5.66 0.29 0.21
CA LEU A 71 -5.63 -1.12 0.58
C LEU A 71 -4.48 -1.33 1.56
N TYR A 72 -4.64 -2.19 2.56
CA TYR A 72 -3.55 -2.49 3.48
C TYR A 72 -3.38 -3.99 3.70
N SER A 73 -2.13 -4.42 3.77
CA SER A 73 -1.72 -5.73 4.26
C SER A 73 -0.97 -5.55 5.58
N GLN A 74 -0.46 -6.63 6.18
CA GLN A 74 0.40 -6.51 7.35
C GLN A 74 1.74 -5.78 7.06
N ALA A 75 2.18 -5.77 5.80
CA ALA A 75 3.48 -5.26 5.40
C ALA A 75 3.44 -3.88 4.73
N SER A 76 2.33 -3.52 4.09
CA SER A 76 2.31 -2.33 3.24
C SER A 76 0.92 -1.72 3.21
N LEU A 77 0.88 -0.40 3.10
CA LEU A 77 -0.29 0.38 2.72
C LEU A 77 -0.14 0.75 1.23
N TYR A 78 -1.20 0.60 0.46
CA TYR A 78 -1.25 0.87 -0.97
C TYR A 78 -2.30 1.95 -1.21
N GLN A 79 -1.88 3.09 -1.75
CA GLN A 79 -2.80 4.15 -2.19
C GLN A 79 -2.96 4.05 -3.70
N ILE A 80 -4.18 3.79 -4.16
CA ILE A 80 -4.54 3.57 -5.56
C ILE A 80 -5.38 4.74 -6.04
N ASN A 81 -4.99 5.34 -7.16
CA ASN A 81 -5.75 6.39 -7.81
C ASN A 81 -6.81 5.79 -8.75
N MET A 82 -8.08 5.93 -8.37
CA MET A 82 -9.27 5.52 -9.11
C MET A 82 -9.92 6.64 -9.93
N GLY A 83 -9.32 7.81 -9.99
CA GLY A 83 -9.81 8.91 -10.82
C GLY A 83 -9.77 8.58 -12.32
N LYS A 84 -10.55 9.34 -13.11
CA LYS A 84 -10.55 9.21 -14.57
C LYS A 84 -9.17 9.59 -15.11
N GLN A 85 -8.42 8.61 -15.57
CA GLN A 85 -7.14 8.84 -16.25
C GLN A 85 -7.46 9.54 -17.59
N GLN A 86 -6.90 10.72 -17.80
CA GLN A 86 -6.99 11.40 -19.09
C GLN A 86 -6.15 10.59 -20.09
N ASP A 87 -6.74 10.21 -21.24
CA ASP A 87 -5.99 9.63 -22.35
C ASP A 87 -4.84 10.56 -22.73
N GLY A 88 -3.62 10.18 -22.36
CA GLY A 88 -2.45 11.01 -22.55
C GLY A 88 -1.30 10.55 -21.67
N PHE A 89 -0.53 9.58 -22.18
CA PHE A 89 0.83 9.32 -21.71
C PHE A 89 1.70 10.56 -21.96
N ALA A 90 1.56 11.60 -21.14
CA ALA A 90 2.61 12.58 -20.97
C ALA A 90 3.74 11.88 -20.21
N LYS A 91 4.64 11.25 -20.97
CA LYS A 91 5.94 10.79 -20.46
C LYS A 91 6.53 11.92 -19.63
N SER A 92 6.58 11.77 -18.31
CA SER A 92 7.35 12.67 -17.48
C SER A 92 8.79 12.68 -18.01
N PRO A 93 9.42 13.85 -18.26
CA PRO A 93 10.76 13.89 -18.82
C PRO A 93 11.73 13.18 -17.87
N PRO A 94 12.66 12.34 -18.38
CA PRO A 94 13.59 11.61 -17.53
C PRO A 94 14.46 12.62 -16.76
N LYS A 95 14.39 12.59 -15.43
CA LYS A 95 15.30 13.36 -14.58
C LYS A 95 16.73 12.88 -14.85
N LYS A 96 17.55 13.78 -15.42
CA LYS A 96 18.99 13.57 -15.60
C LYS A 96 19.62 13.22 -14.25
N SER A 97 20.04 11.96 -14.11
CA SER A 97 20.99 11.53 -13.08
C SER A 97 22.25 12.39 -13.17
N ARG A 98 22.42 13.35 -12.26
CA ARG A 98 23.71 14.01 -12.05
C ARG A 98 24.66 13.00 -11.40
N ARG A 99 25.41 12.28 -12.24
CA ARG A 99 26.65 11.63 -11.85
C ARG A 99 27.64 12.73 -11.45
N GLY A 100 27.76 13.00 -10.16
CA GLY A 100 28.85 13.77 -9.58
C GLY A 100 29.72 12.84 -8.74
N ARG A 101 30.79 12.30 -9.32
CA ARG A 101 31.91 11.74 -8.55
C ARG A 101 32.66 12.91 -7.93
N ALA A 102 32.71 12.96 -6.60
CA ALA A 102 33.75 13.68 -5.87
C ALA A 102 34.19 12.79 -4.71
N MET A 103 35.47 12.40 -4.76
CA MET A 103 36.16 11.68 -3.69
C MET A 103 36.37 12.65 -2.52
N SER A 104 36.04 12.24 -1.29
CA SER A 104 36.71 12.76 -0.10
C SER A 104 36.67 11.74 1.04
N MET A 105 37.75 11.73 1.81
CA MET A 105 38.19 10.75 2.78
C MET A 105 37.32 10.70 4.05
N GLY A 106 37.05 9.46 4.48
CA GLY A 106 37.06 8.95 5.85
C GLY A 106 36.68 9.87 7.02
N THR A 107 35.59 9.50 7.70
CA THR A 107 35.60 9.25 9.16
C THR A 107 34.36 8.45 9.53
N GLU A 108 34.58 7.30 10.15
CA GLU A 108 33.54 6.40 10.65
C GLU A 108 32.90 6.98 11.90
N SER A 109 31.57 7.06 11.92
CA SER A 109 30.78 6.82 13.13
C SER A 109 29.36 6.43 12.74
N ASP A 110 29.00 5.24 13.21
CA ASP A 110 27.73 4.56 13.04
C ASP A 110 26.59 5.40 13.63
N SER A 111 25.68 5.84 12.77
CA SER A 111 24.37 6.36 13.15
C SER A 111 23.41 6.08 11.99
N LYS A 112 22.95 4.83 11.90
CA LYS A 112 21.79 4.48 11.05
C LYS A 112 20.53 5.05 11.68
N ASN A 113 20.38 6.36 11.60
CA ASN A 113 19.10 7.03 11.74
C ASN A 113 18.22 6.53 10.61
N ALA A 114 17.11 5.88 10.97
CA ALA A 114 16.01 5.58 10.06
C ALA A 114 15.60 6.90 9.40
N SER A 115 15.93 7.06 8.12
CA SER A 115 15.60 8.24 7.35
C SER A 115 14.09 8.45 7.40
N GLU A 116 13.72 9.63 7.90
CA GLU A 116 12.37 10.17 7.82
C GLU A 116 11.81 9.92 6.42
N GLY A 117 10.67 9.23 6.42
CA GLY A 117 10.28 8.42 5.28
C GLY A 117 10.24 9.18 3.97
N GLU A 118 11.05 8.65 3.08
CA GLU A 118 11.06 8.94 1.67
C GLU A 118 9.64 8.87 1.13
N LEU A 119 9.17 10.00 0.59
CA LEU A 119 7.93 10.08 -0.16
C LEU A 119 8.14 9.25 -1.43
N VAL A 120 7.86 7.94 -1.36
CA VAL A 120 7.93 7.06 -2.53
C VAL A 120 7.00 7.65 -3.58
N THR A 121 7.59 8.19 -4.64
CA THR A 121 6.90 8.70 -5.82
C THR A 121 6.09 7.55 -6.41
N LEU A 122 4.82 7.82 -6.73
CA LEU A 122 3.95 6.91 -7.49
C LEU A 122 4.71 6.45 -8.74
N GLU A 123 4.91 5.13 -8.92
CA GLU A 123 5.22 4.62 -10.25
C GLU A 123 3.99 4.93 -11.12
N ASP A 124 4.19 5.77 -12.14
CA ASP A 124 3.20 6.22 -13.13
C ASP A 124 1.90 6.88 -12.60
N GLY A 125 1.87 7.35 -11.35
CA GLY A 125 0.70 8.03 -10.78
C GLY A 125 -0.48 7.13 -10.39
N PHE A 126 -0.36 5.81 -10.58
CA PHE A 126 -1.44 4.85 -10.39
C PHE A 126 -1.49 4.26 -8.97
N CYS A 127 -0.36 3.79 -8.45
CA CYS A 127 -0.29 3.19 -7.12
C CYS A 127 0.96 3.62 -6.36
N ARG A 128 0.77 4.02 -5.09
CA ARG A 128 1.84 4.37 -4.16
C ARG A 128 1.90 3.32 -3.08
N VAL A 129 3.08 2.72 -2.92
CA VAL A 129 3.36 1.77 -1.85
C VAL A 129 4.00 2.50 -0.68
N ILE A 130 3.41 2.35 0.51
CA ILE A 130 3.82 3.00 1.75
C ILE A 130 4.22 1.90 2.74
N ASN A 131 5.51 1.80 3.01
CA ASN A 131 6.10 0.79 3.90
C ASN A 131 6.56 1.36 5.25
N ARG A 132 6.19 2.61 5.57
CA ARG A 132 6.63 3.29 6.80
C ARG A 132 6.04 2.66 8.06
N TYR A 133 4.76 2.31 8.01
CA TYR A 133 4.00 1.81 9.16
C TYR A 133 3.94 0.28 9.07
N ARG A 134 4.61 -0.44 9.97
CA ARG A 134 4.73 -1.90 9.91
C ARG A 134 5.04 -2.49 11.29
N PRO A 135 4.35 -3.56 11.72
CA PRO A 135 3.28 -4.26 11.02
C PRO A 135 1.93 -3.55 11.15
N LEU A 136 1.15 -3.49 10.07
CA LEU A 136 -0.19 -2.89 10.07
C LEU A 136 -1.26 -3.88 10.57
N SER A 137 -2.13 -3.37 11.44
CA SER A 137 -3.31 -4.08 11.95
C SER A 137 -4.60 -3.58 11.31
N PHE A 138 -4.76 -2.26 11.25
CA PHE A 138 -5.99 -1.59 10.84
C PHE A 138 -5.66 -0.19 10.29
N VAL A 139 -6.40 0.23 9.28
CA VAL A 139 -6.27 1.54 8.63
C VAL A 139 -7.66 2.03 8.27
N ASP A 140 -8.01 3.25 8.69
CA ASP A 140 -9.28 3.87 8.33
C ASP A 140 -9.24 5.40 8.49
N PHE A 141 -10.18 6.10 7.86
CA PHE A 141 -10.38 7.53 8.06
C PHE A 141 -11.35 7.80 9.20
N VAL A 142 -11.01 8.77 10.06
CA VAL A 142 -11.93 9.27 11.11
C VAL A 142 -12.54 10.62 10.77
N GLY A 143 -12.01 11.28 9.74
CA GLY A 143 -12.47 12.57 9.24
C GLY A 143 -11.81 12.89 7.89
N GLU A 144 -12.17 14.03 7.33
CA GLU A 144 -11.53 14.56 6.13
C GLU A 144 -10.04 14.82 6.41
N ASN A 145 -9.15 14.22 5.61
CA ASN A 145 -7.70 14.33 5.75
C ASN A 145 -7.11 13.70 7.05
N GLU A 146 -7.90 12.93 7.80
CA GLU A 146 -7.45 12.30 9.05
C GLU A 146 -7.47 10.77 8.92
N LEU A 147 -6.31 10.20 8.59
CA LEU A 147 -6.11 8.76 8.47
C LEU A 147 -5.53 8.17 9.77
N ILE A 148 -6.26 7.24 10.39
CA ILE A 148 -5.77 6.43 11.50
C ILE A 148 -5.07 5.18 10.97
N ILE A 149 -3.90 4.90 11.54
CA ILE A 149 -3.11 3.70 11.28
C ILE A 149 -2.79 3.03 12.61
N VAL A 150 -3.21 1.78 12.77
CA VAL A 150 -2.94 0.98 13.97
C VAL A 150 -1.85 -0.04 13.66
N GLU A 151 -0.74 0.07 14.37
CA GLU A 151 0.39 -0.86 14.26
C GLU A 151 0.39 -1.94 15.36
N THR A 152 0.91 -3.12 15.04
CA THR A 152 1.11 -4.21 16.01
C THR A 152 2.59 -4.60 16.10
N PRO A 153 3.42 -3.82 16.81
CA PRO A 153 4.84 -4.14 16.93
C PRO A 153 5.02 -5.44 17.72
N TRP A 154 5.51 -6.48 17.04
CA TRP A 154 5.71 -7.82 17.61
C TRP A 154 6.52 -7.81 18.91
N LEU A 155 7.49 -6.90 19.06
CA LEU A 155 8.32 -6.82 20.26
C LEU A 155 7.49 -6.56 21.54
N LYS A 156 6.41 -5.77 21.46
CA LYS A 156 5.50 -5.52 22.60
C LYS A 156 4.58 -6.70 22.90
N VAL A 157 4.34 -7.58 21.92
CA VAL A 157 3.59 -8.82 22.11
C VAL A 157 4.48 -9.86 22.79
N LEU A 158 5.74 -9.97 22.36
CA LEU A 158 6.71 -10.90 22.93
C LEU A 158 6.97 -10.64 24.42
N SER A 159 6.99 -9.37 24.86
CA SER A 159 7.20 -9.05 26.29
C SER A 159 6.07 -9.51 27.20
N ARG A 160 4.89 -9.85 26.65
CA ARG A 160 3.75 -10.41 27.40
C ARG A 160 3.70 -11.93 27.37
N LEU A 161 4.50 -12.57 26.52
CA LEU A 161 4.57 -14.02 26.48
C LEU A 161 5.42 -14.52 27.66
N PRO A 162 5.14 -15.73 28.18
CA PRO A 162 6.02 -16.37 29.15
C PRO A 162 7.47 -16.41 28.63
N GLY A 163 8.43 -16.43 29.56
CA GLY A 163 9.86 -16.46 29.22
C GLY A 163 10.16 -17.49 28.14
N ALA A 164 10.95 -17.10 27.13
CA ALA A 164 11.23 -17.96 25.99
C ALA A 164 11.89 -19.27 26.45
N LEU A 165 11.33 -20.40 26.02
CA LEU A 165 11.95 -21.72 26.21
C LEU A 165 13.30 -21.73 25.47
N HIS A 166 14.38 -21.83 26.23
CA HIS A 166 15.72 -21.84 25.67
C HIS A 166 16.00 -23.22 25.05
N ARG A 167 16.08 -23.28 23.71
CA ARG A 167 16.52 -24.50 23.02
C ARG A 167 18.04 -24.46 22.88
N HIS A 168 18.72 -25.42 23.48
CA HIS A 168 20.15 -25.63 23.23
C HIS A 168 20.39 -25.82 21.71
N LYS A 169 21.21 -24.96 21.11
CA LYS A 169 21.77 -25.21 19.78
C LYS A 169 22.99 -26.10 19.95
N TYR A 170 22.92 -27.31 19.41
CA TYR A 170 24.07 -28.21 19.32
C TYR A 170 24.67 -28.10 17.91
N GLY A 171 25.97 -27.84 17.81
CA GLY A 171 26.73 -27.77 16.55
C GLY A 171 26.87 -26.36 15.94
N LYS A 172 27.96 -26.17 15.17
CA LYS A 172 28.20 -25.04 14.25
C LYS A 172 27.44 -25.26 12.94
#